data_AF-A0ABD1DW96-F1
#
_entry.id   AF-A0ABD1DW96-F1
#
_cell.length_a   1.000
_cell.length_b   1.000
_cell.length_c   1.000
_cell.angle_alpha   90.00
_cell.angle_beta   90.00
_cell.angle_gamma   90.00
#
_symmetry.space_group_name_H-M   'P 1'
#
loop_
_entity.id
_entity.type
_entity.pdbx_description
1 polymer ?
#
loop_
_entity_poly.entity_id
_entity_poly.type
_entity_poly.pdbx_seq_one_letter_code
_entity_poly.pdbx_strand_id
1 'polypeptide(L)'
;MLLGSNNPHWDLRENLQKVQPKYGAAPFYKLGIETRNAPPYDVIITVSEGDLGLPSKEFYTLGEKDPVIAAYHTYLRDILAHMVASSTTKSQEYAKMIFNYERRIALDVMGVLREAAQGNASQPQIRTMQQLADEAPS
;
A
#
# COMPACT_ATOMS: atom_id res chain seq x y z
N MET A 1 -10.01 -7.42 -29.82
CA MET A 1 -10.37 -6.23 -29.02
C MET A 1 -11.13 -6.72 -27.79
N LEU A 2 -10.46 -6.86 -26.65
CA LEU A 2 -11.18 -6.86 -25.38
C LEU A 2 -11.26 -5.39 -24.97
N LEU A 3 -12.43 -4.84 -25.24
CA LEU A 3 -12.88 -3.56 -24.71
C LEU A 3 -12.53 -3.53 -23.23
N GLY A 4 -11.84 -2.47 -22.81
CA GLY A 4 -11.76 -2.15 -21.39
C GLY A 4 -13.18 -2.20 -20.85
N SER A 5 -13.40 -3.11 -19.91
CA SER A 5 -14.58 -3.05 -19.06
C SER A 5 -14.44 -1.76 -18.24
N ASN A 6 -14.88 -0.65 -18.81
CA ASN A 6 -15.44 0.43 -18.02
C ASN A 6 -16.65 -0.19 -17.34
N ASN A 7 -16.43 -0.91 -16.25
CA ASN A 7 -17.50 -1.32 -15.37
C ASN A 7 -17.91 -0.03 -14.65
N PRO A 8 -19.07 0.57 -14.94
CA PRO A 8 -19.53 1.78 -14.25
C PRO A 8 -19.80 1.55 -12.76
N HIS A 9 -19.56 0.33 -12.25
CA HIS A 9 -19.80 -0.11 -10.89
C HIS A 9 -18.52 -0.56 -10.15
N TRP A 10 -17.32 -0.25 -10.64
CA TRP A 10 -16.12 -0.51 -9.85
C TRP A 10 -15.97 0.55 -8.75
N ASP A 11 -16.36 0.18 -7.53
CA ASP A 11 -16.15 0.99 -6.34
C ASP A 11 -14.88 0.55 -5.58
N LEU A 12 -13.96 1.47 -5.36
CA LEU A 12 -12.70 1.18 -4.67
C LEU A 12 -12.95 0.67 -3.25
N ARG A 13 -13.90 1.26 -2.51
CA ARG A 13 -14.15 0.93 -1.11
C ARG A 13 -14.71 -0.49 -0.97
N GLU A 14 -15.66 -0.87 -1.83
CA GLU A 14 -16.24 -2.21 -1.87
C GLU A 14 -15.22 -3.27 -2.29
N ASN A 15 -14.33 -2.95 -3.23
CA ASN A 15 -13.37 -3.92 -3.75
C ASN A 15 -12.14 -4.06 -2.85
N LEU A 16 -11.66 -2.96 -2.25
CA LEU A 16 -10.51 -2.97 -1.36
C LEU A 16 -10.72 -3.89 -0.15
N GLN A 17 -11.93 -3.87 0.43
CA GLN A 17 -12.32 -4.74 1.55
C GLN A 17 -12.22 -6.25 1.21
N LYS A 18 -12.26 -6.60 -0.08
CA LYS A 18 -12.17 -7.99 -0.55
C LYS A 18 -10.73 -8.42 -0.82
N VAL A 19 -9.80 -7.48 -1.05
CA VAL A 19 -8.44 -7.80 -1.51
C VAL A 19 -7.67 -8.59 -0.45
N GLN A 20 -7.56 -8.04 0.76
CA GLN A 20 -6.76 -8.66 1.81
C GLN A 20 -7.34 -10.00 2.31
N PRO A 21 -8.65 -10.12 2.63
CA PRO A 21 -9.18 -11.39 3.13
C PRO A 21 -9.17 -12.51 2.09
N LYS A 22 -9.28 -12.16 0.80
CA LYS A 22 -9.37 -13.15 -0.28
C LYS A 22 -8.02 -13.50 -0.91
N TYR A 23 -7.12 -12.53 -1.03
CA TYR A 23 -5.86 -12.69 -1.77
C TYR A 23 -4.61 -12.43 -0.92
N GLY A 24 -4.77 -12.02 0.35
CA GLY A 24 -3.65 -11.79 1.27
C GLY A 24 -2.85 -10.51 1.03
N ALA A 25 -3.20 -9.69 0.04
CA ALA A 25 -2.51 -8.45 -0.28
C ALA A 25 -3.09 -7.25 0.48
N ALA A 26 -2.23 -6.37 1.00
CA ALA A 26 -2.64 -5.19 1.79
C ALA A 26 -2.09 -3.88 1.18
N PRO A 27 -2.73 -3.27 0.15
CA PRO A 27 -2.12 -2.16 -0.60
C PRO A 27 -1.87 -0.85 0.16
N PHE A 28 -2.65 -0.55 1.20
CA PHE A 28 -2.58 0.73 1.91
C PHE A 28 -2.31 0.55 3.40
N TYR A 29 -3.04 -0.35 4.02
CA TYR A 29 -2.92 -0.74 5.41
C TYR A 29 -3.23 -2.22 5.52
N LYS A 30 -2.62 -2.85 6.52
CA LYS A 30 -2.80 -4.26 6.79
C LYS A 30 -3.62 -4.43 8.06
N LEU A 31 -4.73 -5.14 7.93
CA LEU A 31 -5.54 -5.54 9.07
C LEU A 31 -5.03 -6.88 9.61
N GLY A 32 -4.85 -6.96 10.92
CA GLY A 32 -4.46 -8.18 11.61
C GLY A 32 -5.34 -8.42 12.83
N ILE A 33 -5.17 -9.60 13.42
CA ILE A 33 -5.79 -9.96 14.68
C ILE A 33 -4.65 -10.40 15.60
N GLU A 34 -4.55 -9.75 16.76
CA GLU A 34 -3.53 -10.08 17.76
C GLU A 34 -4.21 -10.44 19.08
N THR A 35 -3.75 -11.54 19.69
CA THR A 35 -4.14 -11.93 21.05
C THR A 35 -3.22 -11.25 22.04
N ARG A 36 -3.82 -10.57 23.03
CA ARG A 36 -3.08 -9.84 24.06
C ARG A 36 -3.35 -10.46 25.41
N ASN A 37 -2.28 -10.64 26.19
CA ASN A 37 -2.38 -11.01 27.60
C ASN A 37 -2.46 -9.76 28.49
N ALA A 38 -3.31 -8.80 28.12
CA ALA A 38 -3.43 -7.52 28.82
C ALA A 38 -4.89 -7.02 28.81
N PRO A 39 -5.47 -6.67 29.96
CA PRO A 39 -6.81 -6.06 30.03
C PRO A 39 -6.91 -4.78 29.18
N PRO A 40 -8.10 -4.40 28.67
CA PRO A 40 -9.41 -5.02 28.90
C PRO A 40 -9.87 -6.01 27.81
N TYR A 41 -9.07 -6.25 26.76
CA TYR A 41 -9.48 -7.09 25.63
C TYR A 41 -8.40 -8.14 25.31
N ASP A 42 -8.80 -9.40 25.29
CA ASP A 42 -7.91 -10.54 24.97
C ASP A 42 -7.56 -10.61 23.48
N VAL A 43 -8.38 -10.01 22.61
CA VAL A 43 -8.18 -9.98 21.16
C VAL A 43 -8.44 -8.57 20.65
N ILE A 44 -7.54 -8.06 19.81
CA ILE A 44 -7.68 -6.76 19.16
C ILE A 44 -7.49 -6.87 17.65
N ILE A 45 -8.12 -5.95 16.93
CA ILE A 45 -7.79 -5.70 15.52
C ILE A 45 -6.56 -4.80 15.50
N THR A 46 -5.54 -5.20 14.75
CA THR A 46 -4.33 -4.39 14.52
C THR A 46 -4.40 -3.74 13.15
N VAL A 47 -4.03 -2.47 13.07
CA VAL A 47 -3.81 -1.76 11.81
C VAL A 47 -2.32 -1.49 11.70
N SER A 48 -1.67 -2.05 10.69
CA SER A 48 -0.27 -1.78 10.38
C SER A 48 -0.13 -1.27 8.95
N GLU A 49 1.10 -0.92 8.58
CA GLU A 49 1.42 -0.47 7.23
C GLU A 49 1.06 -1.52 6.17
N GLY A 50 0.64 -1.05 5.00
CA GLY A 50 0.45 -1.88 3.83
C GLY A 50 1.75 -2.43 3.24
N ASP A 51 1.58 -3.34 2.29
CA ASP A 51 2.66 -3.95 1.52
C ASP A 51 3.10 -2.98 0.39
N LEU A 52 4.41 -2.96 0.14
CA LEU A 52 5.02 -2.26 -0.99
C LEU A 52 5.61 -3.30 -1.95
N GLY A 53 5.67 -2.97 -3.25
CA GLY A 53 6.17 -3.94 -4.24
C GLY A 53 7.69 -4.15 -4.21
N LEU A 54 8.47 -3.21 -3.67
CA LEU A 54 9.89 -3.41 -3.38
C LEU A 54 10.08 -3.92 -1.94
N PRO A 55 11.08 -4.79 -1.69
CA PRO A 55 11.25 -5.48 -0.41
C PRO A 55 11.64 -4.57 0.76
N SER A 56 12.05 -3.34 0.48
CA SER A 56 12.47 -2.38 1.50
C SER A 56 12.15 -0.95 1.07
N LYS A 57 11.77 -0.10 2.02
CA LYS A 57 11.41 1.31 1.77
C LYS A 57 12.59 2.13 1.25
N GLU A 58 13.79 1.74 1.64
CA GLU A 58 15.04 2.36 1.26
C GLU A 58 15.23 2.35 -0.25
N PHE A 59 14.74 1.32 -0.96
CA PHE A 59 14.83 1.26 -2.41
C PHE A 59 14.07 2.41 -3.08
N TYR A 60 12.99 2.91 -2.49
CA TYR A 60 12.23 4.06 -3.01
C TYR A 60 12.96 5.41 -2.84
N THR A 61 14.08 5.43 -2.11
CA THR A 61 14.95 6.62 -1.99
C THR A 61 15.99 6.71 -3.12
N LEU A 62 16.17 5.63 -3.88
CA LEU A 62 17.12 5.56 -4.98
C LEU A 62 16.71 6.49 -6.13
N GLY A 63 17.70 6.87 -6.94
CA GLY A 63 17.47 7.69 -8.13
C GLY A 63 16.75 6.91 -9.22
N GLU A 64 16.04 7.61 -10.11
CA GLU A 64 15.29 6.97 -11.21
C GLU A 64 16.18 6.17 -12.18
N LYS A 65 17.47 6.52 -12.26
CA LYS A 65 18.46 5.82 -13.10
C LYS A 65 19.05 4.58 -12.43
N ASP A 66 18.70 4.32 -11.17
CA ASP A 66 19.18 3.14 -10.46
C ASP A 66 18.63 1.86 -11.13
N PRO A 67 19.46 0.83 -11.36
CA PRO A 67 19.04 -0.40 -11.99
C PRO A 67 17.84 -1.08 -11.30
N VAL A 68 17.71 -0.97 -9.98
CA VAL A 68 16.59 -1.55 -9.23
C VAL A 68 15.27 -0.87 -9.62
N ILE A 69 15.27 0.47 -9.68
CA ILE A 69 14.08 1.25 -10.05
C ILE A 69 13.72 1.01 -11.53
N ALA A 70 14.73 0.98 -12.40
CA ALA A 70 14.53 0.66 -13.81
C ALA A 70 13.91 -0.72 -14.00
N ALA A 71 14.43 -1.75 -13.31
CA ALA A 71 13.90 -3.11 -13.36
C ALA A 71 12.46 -3.18 -12.83
N TYR A 72 12.15 -2.47 -11.75
CA TYR A 72 10.81 -2.44 -11.18
C TYR A 72 9.79 -1.80 -12.13
N HIS A 73 10.14 -0.68 -12.77
CA HIS A 73 9.30 -0.08 -13.81
C HIS A 73 9.07 -1.02 -15.00
N THR A 74 10.11 -1.73 -15.44
CA THR A 74 10.01 -2.72 -16.51
C THR A 74 9.07 -3.85 -16.11
N TYR A 75 9.21 -4.39 -14.90
CA TYR A 75 8.33 -5.43 -14.37
C TYR A 75 6.86 -4.99 -14.36
N LEU A 76 6.56 -3.83 -13.77
CA LEU A 76 5.20 -3.29 -13.73
C LEU A 76 4.63 -3.09 -15.14
N ARG A 77 5.41 -2.52 -16.06
CA ARG A 77 5.00 -2.32 -17.45
C ARG A 77 4.65 -3.64 -18.13
N ASP A 78 5.49 -4.66 -17.97
CA ASP A 78 5.32 -5.95 -18.65
C ASP A 78 4.09 -6.68 -18.10
N ILE A 79 3.88 -6.66 -16.78
CA ILE A 79 2.66 -7.17 -16.14
C ILE A 79 1.43 -6.46 -16.69
N LEU A 80 1.44 -5.12 -16.76
CA LEU A 80 0.30 -4.35 -17.26
C LEU A 80 0.02 -4.60 -18.75
N ALA A 81 1.06 -4.71 -19.57
CA ALA A 81 0.92 -5.00 -21.01
C ALA A 81 0.35 -6.41 -21.24
N HIS A 82 0.82 -7.40 -20.49
CA HIS A 82 0.42 -8.79 -20.68
C HIS A 82 -0.91 -9.15 -20.00
N MET A 83 -1.18 -8.63 -18.80
CA MET A 83 -2.34 -9.04 -18.00
C MET A 83 -3.53 -8.09 -18.15
N VAL A 84 -3.30 -6.79 -18.39
CA VAL A 84 -4.36 -5.78 -18.45
C VAL A 84 -4.70 -5.39 -19.89
N ALA A 85 -4.08 -6.05 -20.88
CA ALA A 85 -4.24 -5.79 -22.31
C ALA A 85 -4.09 -4.30 -22.69
N SER A 86 -3.28 -3.56 -21.92
CA SER A 86 -2.98 -2.15 -22.18
C SER A 86 -1.91 -2.02 -23.27
N SER A 87 -1.95 -0.95 -24.06
CA SER A 87 -0.88 -0.66 -25.01
C SER A 87 0.44 -0.43 -24.26
N THR A 88 1.56 -0.76 -24.89
CA THR A 88 2.89 -0.62 -24.26
C THR A 88 3.14 0.78 -23.71
N THR A 89 2.75 1.83 -24.44
CA THR A 89 2.86 3.23 -24.00
C THR A 89 2.05 3.49 -22.73
N LYS A 90 0.79 3.03 -22.71
CA LYS A 90 -0.11 3.22 -21.57
C LYS A 90 0.34 2.42 -20.35
N SER A 91 0.84 1.21 -20.56
CA SER A 91 1.44 0.40 -19.49
C SER A 91 2.67 1.07 -18.88
N GLN A 92 3.48 1.77 -19.69
CA GLN A 92 4.64 2.51 -19.18
C GLN A 92 4.22 3.72 -18.34
N GLU A 93 3.17 4.44 -18.72
CA GLU A 93 2.61 5.53 -17.92
C GLU A 93 2.06 5.01 -16.58
N TYR A 94 1.28 3.93 -16.61
CA TYR A 94 0.73 3.31 -15.41
C TYR A 94 1.80 2.75 -14.48
N ALA A 95 2.86 2.12 -15.01
CA ALA A 95 3.99 1.67 -14.21
C ALA A 95 4.63 2.82 -13.42
N LYS A 96 4.81 3.98 -14.05
CA LYS A 96 5.34 5.19 -13.37
C LYS A 96 4.36 5.71 -12.33
N MET A 97 3.06 5.74 -12.63
CA MET A 97 2.04 6.19 -11.68
C MET A 97 2.00 5.32 -10.42
N ILE A 98 2.01 3.99 -10.58
CA ILE A 98 2.03 3.03 -9.48
C ILE A 98 3.31 3.23 -8.65
N PHE A 99 4.48 3.25 -9.30
CA PHE A 99 5.74 3.46 -8.59
C PHE A 99 5.77 4.78 -7.82
N ASN A 100 5.35 5.89 -8.43
CA ASN A 100 5.35 7.19 -7.75
C ASN A 100 4.37 7.23 -6.58
N TYR A 101 3.26 6.51 -6.66
CA TYR A 101 2.31 6.38 -5.57
C TYR A 101 2.92 5.58 -4.40
N GLU A 102 3.50 4.41 -4.68
CA GLU A 102 4.22 3.62 -3.67
C GLU A 102 5.39 4.38 -3.06
N ARG A 103 6.14 5.12 -3.89
CA ARG A 103 7.27 5.96 -3.44
C ARG A 103 6.83 7.00 -2.43
N ARG A 104 5.68 7.66 -2.64
CA ARG A 104 5.14 8.62 -1.68
C ARG A 104 4.83 7.95 -0.35
N ILE A 105 4.13 6.81 -0.37
CA ILE A 105 3.82 6.04 0.84
C ILE A 105 5.12 5.66 1.57
N ALA A 106 6.09 5.11 0.86
CA ALA A 106 7.36 4.69 1.43
C ALA A 106 8.11 5.86 2.09
N LEU A 107 8.16 7.02 1.43
CA LEU A 107 8.83 8.20 1.95
C LEU A 107 8.12 8.80 3.17
N ASP A 108 6.79 8.85 3.15
CA ASP A 108 5.98 9.33 4.29
C ASP A 108 6.21 8.44 5.52
N VAL A 109 6.15 7.12 5.34
CA VAL A 109 6.40 6.17 6.44
C VAL A 109 7.84 6.28 6.96
N MET A 110 8.83 6.41 6.08
CA MET A 110 10.22 6.63 6.48
C MET A 110 10.41 7.94 7.25
N GLY A 111 9.66 8.99 6.90
CA GLY A 111 9.62 10.25 7.65
C GLY A 111 9.17 10.03 9.09
N VAL A 112 8.02 9.37 9.26
CA VAL A 112 7.45 9.03 10.58
C VAL A 112 8.40 8.17 11.40
N LEU A 113 9.04 7.15 10.78
CA LEU A 113 10.00 6.28 11.47
C LEU A 113 11.26 7.03 11.91
N ARG A 114 11.73 8.01 11.13
CA ARG A 114 12.87 8.85 11.51
C ARG A 114 12.54 9.76 12.70
N GLU A 115 11.36 10.38 12.69
CA GLU A 115 10.86 11.16 13.83
C GLU A 115 10.71 10.28 15.07
N ALA A 116 10.20 9.06 14.90
CA ALA A 116 10.09 8.06 15.96
C ALA A 116 11.44 7.70 16.57
N ALA A 117 12.46 7.46 15.73
CA ALA A 117 13.82 7.14 16.16
C ALA A 117 14.51 8.31 16.90
N GLN A 118 14.08 9.55 16.67
CA GLN A 118 14.59 10.74 17.33
C GLN A 118 13.92 11.03 18.70
N GLY A 119 13.09 10.11 19.19
CA GLY A 119 12.46 10.19 20.51
C GLY A 119 10.96 10.52 20.48
N ASN A 120 10.38 10.81 19.30
CA ASN A 120 8.94 10.96 19.11
C ASN A 120 8.29 9.63 18.66
N ALA A 121 8.71 8.50 19.25
CA ALA A 121 8.17 7.20 18.86
C ALA A 121 6.65 7.19 18.96
N SER A 122 5.94 7.00 17.84
CA SER A 122 4.53 6.64 17.89
C SER A 122 4.45 5.24 18.49
N GLN A 123 4.33 5.17 19.81
CA GLN A 123 4.08 3.91 20.49
C GLN A 123 2.81 3.29 19.91
N PRO A 124 2.70 1.94 19.83
CA PRO A 124 1.47 1.30 19.44
C PRO A 124 0.28 1.89 20.21
N GLN A 125 -0.71 2.39 19.47
CA GLN A 125 -1.84 3.11 20.06
C GLN A 125 -3.08 2.23 20.02
N ILE A 126 -3.74 2.09 21.17
CA ILE A 126 -5.08 1.51 21.24
C ILE A 126 -6.06 2.64 20.97
N ARG A 127 -6.94 2.42 19.99
CA ARG A 127 -7.96 3.36 19.55
C ARG A 127 -9.30 2.65 19.41
N THR A 128 -10.38 3.37 19.66
CA THR A 128 -11.72 2.90 19.29
C THR A 128 -11.96 3.14 17.79
N MET A 129 -12.92 2.42 17.20
CA MET A 129 -13.30 2.63 15.80
C MET A 129 -13.78 4.06 15.54
N GLN A 130 -14.43 4.70 16.52
CA GLN A 130 -14.86 6.09 16.42
C GLN A 130 -13.67 7.04 16.32
N GLN A 131 -12.68 6.88 17.21
CA GLN A 131 -11.45 7.70 17.18
C GLN A 131 -10.72 7.55 15.84
N LEU A 132 -10.64 6.32 15.32
CA LEU A 132 -10.02 6.06 14.03
C LEU A 132 -10.79 6.75 12.87
N ALA A 133 -12.12 6.74 12.91
CA ALA A 133 -12.95 7.41 11.89
C ALA A 133 -12.80 8.94 11.92
N ASP A 134 -12.61 9.52 13.11
CA ASP A 134 -12.41 10.97 13.28
C ASP A 134 -11.00 11.42 12.86
N GLU A 135 -9.97 10.61 13.16
CA GLU A 135 -8.56 10.91 12.83
C GLU A 135 -8.21 10.61 11.37
N ALA A 136 -8.83 9.61 10.75
CA ALA A 136 -8.61 9.20 9.37
C ALA A 136 -9.95 9.13 8.60
N PRO A 137 -10.56 10.28 8.28
CA PRO A 137 -11.83 10.33 7.57
C PRO A 137 -11.67 9.77 6.15
N SER A 138 -12.72 9.08 5.74
CA SER A 138 -12.78 8.23 4.54
C SER A 138 -13.20 8.96 3.27
#